data_AF-A0A380DIF2-F1
#
_entry.id   AF-A0A380DIF2-F1
#
_cell.length_a   1.000
_cell.length_b   1.000
_cell.length_c   1.000
_cell.angle_alpha   90.00
_cell.angle_beta   90.00
_cell.angle_gamma   90.00
#
_symmetry.space_group_name_H-M   'P 1'
#
loop_
_entity.id
_entity.type
_entity.pdbx_description
1 polymer ?
#
loop_
_entity_poly.entity_id
_entity_poly.type
_entity_poly.pdbx_seq_one_letter_code
_entity_poly.pdbx_strand_id
1 'polypeptide(L)'
;MTNGVKELIYRSGEEEIIKSVMPSNSVKDVTGAGDSFCAAVVYSWLNGMPTEDILIAGMVNAKKTIETKYTVRQNLDQQQLYHDMEDYKNGKFTKVY
;
A
#
# COMPACT_ATOMS: atom_id res chain seq x y z
N MET A 1 4.51 -7.27 9.32
CA MET A 1 5.81 -6.63 9.58
C MET A 1 6.30 -5.98 8.29
N THR A 2 6.51 -4.65 8.31
CA THR A 2 7.04 -3.88 7.18
C THR A 2 8.53 -3.64 7.35
N ASN A 3 9.31 -3.67 6.27
CA ASN A 3 10.77 -3.43 6.31
C ASN A 3 11.22 -2.51 5.15
N GLY A 4 10.55 -1.36 5.00
CA GLY A 4 10.83 -0.40 3.94
C GLY A 4 10.59 -0.99 2.54
N VAL A 5 11.64 -1.03 1.72
CA VAL A 5 11.62 -1.60 0.36
C VAL A 5 11.87 -3.10 0.30
N LYS A 6 12.09 -3.77 1.44
CA LYS A 6 12.22 -5.23 1.53
C LYS A 6 10.85 -5.89 1.59
N GLU A 7 10.85 -7.21 1.70
CA GLU A 7 9.64 -8.03 1.78
C GLU A 7 8.70 -7.59 2.92
N LEU A 8 7.41 -7.58 2.61
CA LEU A 8 6.32 -7.51 3.57
C LEU A 8 6.05 -8.92 4.08
N ILE A 9 6.15 -9.12 5.39
CA ILE A 9 5.83 -10.39 6.03
C ILE A 9 4.52 -10.23 6.79
N TYR A 10 3.54 -11.06 6.48
CA TYR A 10 2.31 -11.21 7.23
C TYR A 10 2.24 -12.61 7.81
N ARG A 11 1.78 -12.73 9.05
CA ARG A 11 1.64 -14.00 9.74
C ARG A 11 0.40 -13.98 10.62
N SER A 12 -0.40 -15.03 10.51
CA SER A 12 -1.50 -15.35 11.41
C SER A 12 -1.23 -16.70 12.07
N GLY A 13 -2.18 -17.23 12.85
CA GLY A 13 -2.07 -18.57 13.43
C GLY A 13 -2.03 -19.69 12.38
N GLU A 14 -2.54 -19.43 11.17
CA GLU A 14 -2.76 -20.44 10.13
C GLU A 14 -1.96 -20.20 8.85
N GLU A 15 -1.50 -18.97 8.62
CA GLU A 15 -0.84 -18.56 7.36
C GLU A 15 0.38 -17.69 7.60
N GLU A 16 1.38 -17.84 6.73
CA GLU A 16 2.51 -16.92 6.59
C GLU A 16 2.61 -16.51 5.11
N ILE A 17 2.57 -15.20 4.85
CA ILE A 17 2.64 -14.62 3.51
C ILE A 17 3.84 -13.69 3.45
N ILE A 18 4.73 -13.95 2.50
CA ILE A 18 5.88 -13.10 2.19
C ILE A 18 5.64 -12.47 0.82
N LYS A 19 5.62 -11.14 0.77
CA LYS A 19 5.36 -10.36 -0.45
C LYS A 19 6.51 -9.44 -0.78
N SER A 20 6.98 -9.49 -2.02
CA SER A 20 7.89 -8.47 -2.56
C SER A 20 7.20 -7.12 -2.66
N VAL A 21 7.88 -6.09 -2.18
CA VAL A 21 7.45 -4.70 -2.30
C VAL A 21 8.02 -4.12 -3.59
N MET A 22 7.16 -3.60 -4.47
CA MET A 22 7.64 -2.87 -5.64
C MET A 22 8.12 -1.47 -5.22
N PRO A 23 9.42 -1.15 -5.38
CA PRO A 23 9.93 0.16 -5.00
C PRO A 23 9.27 1.28 -5.81
N SER A 24 9.29 2.49 -5.26
CA SER A 24 8.91 3.70 -6.00
C SER A 24 10.15 4.30 -6.67
N ASN A 25 9.98 4.75 -7.93
CA ASN A 25 11.00 5.50 -8.66
C ASN A 25 10.97 7.01 -8.35
N SER A 26 10.04 7.48 -7.51
CA SER A 26 9.83 8.91 -7.26
C SER A 26 9.53 9.19 -5.78
N VAL A 27 10.35 8.66 -4.88
CA VAL A 27 10.26 8.98 -3.45
C VAL A 27 10.51 10.47 -3.23
N LYS A 28 9.58 11.15 -2.54
CA LYS A 28 9.64 12.57 -2.18
C LYS A 28 9.82 12.77 -0.68
N ASP A 29 9.04 12.06 0.14
CA ASP A 29 9.10 12.07 1.60
C ASP A 29 8.69 10.68 2.12
N VAL A 30 9.33 10.16 3.16
CA VAL A 30 8.97 8.85 3.75
C VAL A 30 8.00 8.97 4.92
N THR A 31 7.75 10.20 5.38
CA THR A 31 6.88 10.50 6.50
C THR A 31 5.44 10.10 6.19
N GLY A 32 4.78 9.40 7.11
CA GLY A 32 3.39 8.93 6.95
C GLY A 32 3.24 7.62 6.19
N ALA A 33 4.32 7.01 5.66
CA ALA A 33 4.24 5.72 4.96
C ALA A 33 3.62 4.60 5.82
N GLY A 34 4.02 4.54 7.10
CA GLY A 34 3.50 3.57 8.06
C GLY A 34 2.03 3.83 8.42
N ASP A 35 1.67 5.09 8.65
CA ASP A 35 0.29 5.49 8.97
C ASP A 35 -0.64 5.17 7.80
N SER A 36 -0.24 5.50 6.56
CA SER A 36 -0.97 5.17 5.35
C SER A 36 -1.09 3.67 5.10
N PHE A 37 -0.05 2.89 5.39
CA PHE A 37 -0.10 1.42 5.33
C PHE A 37 -1.17 0.89 6.29
N CYS A 38 -1.08 1.27 7.56
CA CYS A 38 -1.99 0.82 8.61
C CYS A 38 -3.44 1.22 8.33
N ALA A 39 -3.66 2.46 7.87
CA ALA A 39 -4.99 2.96 7.53
C ALA A 39 -5.64 2.12 6.41
N ALA A 40 -4.90 1.81 5.34
CA ALA A 40 -5.41 0.99 4.26
C ALA A 40 -5.65 -0.47 4.69
N VAL A 41 -4.78 -1.05 5.53
CA VAL A 41 -4.98 -2.39 6.09
C VAL A 41 -6.26 -2.46 6.92
N VAL A 42 -6.45 -1.52 7.86
CA VAL A 42 -7.65 -1.47 8.71
C VAL A 42 -8.90 -1.27 7.85
N TYR A 43 -8.86 -0.33 6.91
CA TYR A 43 -9.96 -0.08 5.98
C TYR A 43 -10.35 -1.34 5.20
N SER A 44 -9.39 -1.99 4.54
CA SER A 44 -9.65 -3.18 3.72
C SER A 44 -10.15 -4.35 4.54
N TRP A 45 -9.62 -4.51 5.77
CA TRP A 45 -10.08 -5.55 6.68
C TRP A 45 -11.54 -5.33 7.12
N LEU A 46 -11.91 -4.11 7.50
CA LEU A 46 -13.29 -3.75 7.86
C LEU A 46 -14.29 -3.95 6.71
N ASN A 47 -13.81 -3.90 5.46
CA ASN A 47 -14.60 -4.15 4.26
C ASN A 47 -14.61 -5.63 3.81
N GLY A 48 -14.06 -6.55 4.60
CA GLY A 48 -14.10 -7.99 4.30
C GLY A 48 -13.27 -8.39 3.08
N MET A 49 -12.24 -7.61 2.74
CA MET A 49 -11.36 -7.93 1.61
C MET A 49 -10.50 -9.16 1.92
N PRO A 50 -10.10 -9.96 0.92
CA PRO A 50 -9.16 -11.08 1.13
C PRO A 50 -7.82 -10.59 1.69
N THR A 51 -7.12 -11.43 2.47
CA THR A 51 -5.80 -11.11 3.07
C THR A 51 -4.82 -10.55 2.03
N GLU A 52 -4.74 -11.17 0.87
CA GLU A 52 -3.88 -10.75 -0.24
C GLU A 52 -4.14 -9.29 -0.65
N ASP A 53 -5.42 -8.91 -0.75
CA ASP A 53 -5.85 -7.58 -1.15
C ASP A 53 -5.66 -6.56 -0.04
N ILE A 54 -5.83 -6.96 1.23
CA ILE A 54 -5.50 -6.13 2.38
C ILE A 54 -4.01 -5.74 2.36
N LEU A 55 -3.13 -6.71 2.10
CA LEU A 55 -1.68 -6.46 2.01
C LEU A 55 -1.34 -5.56 0.83
N ILE A 56 -1.97 -5.76 -0.33
CA ILE A 56 -1.79 -4.90 -1.51
C ILE A 56 -2.27 -3.47 -1.22
N ALA A 57 -3.44 -3.28 -0.60
CA ALA A 57 -3.95 -1.96 -0.23
C ALA A 57 -2.96 -1.20 0.65
N GLY A 58 -2.42 -1.87 1.67
CA GLY A 58 -1.37 -1.32 2.55
C GLY A 58 -0.14 -0.87 1.76
N MET A 59 0.44 -1.76 0.95
CA MET A 59 1.65 -1.46 0.16
C MET A 59 1.43 -0.30 -0.82
N VAL A 60 0.30 -0.30 -1.52
CA VAL A 60 -0.04 0.70 -2.53
C VAL A 60 -0.25 2.07 -1.88
N ASN A 61 -0.98 2.14 -0.76
CA ASN A 61 -1.23 3.41 -0.11
C ASN A 61 0.05 4.01 0.49
N ALA A 62 0.92 3.17 1.07
CA ALA A 62 2.24 3.58 1.53
C ALA A 62 3.11 4.10 0.37
N LYS A 63 3.17 3.35 -0.74
CA LYS A 63 3.93 3.74 -1.94
C LYS A 63 3.47 5.08 -2.50
N LYS A 64 2.17 5.27 -2.66
CA LYS A 64 1.60 6.51 -3.19
C LYS A 64 1.79 7.68 -2.23
N THR A 65 1.80 7.44 -0.92
CA THR A 65 2.10 8.48 0.08
C THR A 65 3.52 8.99 -0.06
N ILE A 66 4.50 8.08 -0.16
CA ILE A 66 5.91 8.48 -0.27
C ILE A 66 6.27 9.14 -1.60
N GLU A 67 5.40 9.02 -2.60
CA GLU A 67 5.50 9.70 -3.90
C GLU A 67 5.05 11.18 -3.82
N THR A 68 4.52 11.63 -2.68
CA THR A 68 4.10 13.00 -2.44
C THR A 68 4.95 13.67 -1.36
N LYS A 69 4.88 15.01 -1.26
CA LYS A 69 5.51 15.79 -0.17
C LYS A 69 4.63 15.88 1.09
N TYR A 70 3.49 15.20 1.11
CA TYR A 70 2.51 15.28 2.18
C TYR A 70 2.56 14.00 3.01
N THR A 71 2.34 14.12 4.31
CA THR A 71 2.24 12.97 5.22
C THR A 71 1.01 12.10 4.95
N VAL A 72 0.01 12.68 4.27
CA VAL A 72 -1.18 11.99 3.74
C VAL A 72 -1.36 12.45 2.30
N ARG A 73 -1.41 11.51 1.35
CA ARG A 73 -1.67 11.84 -0.07
C ARG A 73 -3.06 12.49 -0.19
N GLN A 74 -3.16 13.57 -0.97
CA GLN A 74 -4.36 14.41 -1.01
C GLN A 74 -5.46 13.87 -1.94
N ASN A 75 -5.11 12.96 -2.86
CA ASN A 75 -6.04 12.32 -3.78
C ASN A 75 -6.54 10.96 -3.27
N LEU A 76 -6.53 10.71 -1.95
CA LEU A 76 -6.98 9.43 -1.40
C LEU A 76 -8.49 9.44 -1.20
N ASP A 77 -9.18 8.64 -2.00
CA ASP A 77 -10.54 8.17 -1.75
C ASP A 77 -10.64 6.67 -2.05
N GLN A 78 -11.83 6.10 -1.82
CA GLN A 78 -12.09 4.67 -2.02
C GLN A 78 -11.84 4.24 -3.48
N GLN A 79 -12.32 5.02 -4.46
CA GLN A 79 -12.21 4.66 -5.87
C GLN A 79 -10.75 4.71 -6.32
N GLN A 80 -10.02 5.74 -5.90
CA GLN A 80 -8.61 5.90 -6.23
C GLN A 80 -7.76 4.78 -5.59
N LEU A 81 -8.04 4.39 -4.35
CA LEU A 81 -7.35 3.26 -3.71
C LEU A 81 -7.54 1.97 -4.52
N TYR A 82 -8.76 1.66 -4.94
CA TYR A 82 -9.02 0.47 -5.75
C TYR A 82 -8.35 0.53 -7.12
N HIS A 83 -8.39 1.68 -7.79
CA HIS A 83 -7.69 1.87 -9.06
C HIS A 83 -6.18 1.62 -8.92
N ASP A 84 -5.56 2.17 -7.87
CA ASP A 84 -4.14 1.97 -7.62
C ASP A 84 -3.80 0.50 -7.29
N MET A 85 -4.70 -0.21 -6.61
CA MET A 85 -4.55 -1.66 -6.35
C MET A 85 -4.64 -2.48 -7.63
N GLU A 86 -5.57 -2.16 -8.53
CA GLU A 86 -5.69 -2.81 -9.84
C GLU A 86 -4.44 -2.57 -10.69
N ASP A 87 -3.95 -1.32 -10.72
CA ASP A 87 -2.71 -0.96 -11.41
C ASP A 87 -1.53 -1.75 -10.86
N TYR A 88 -1.41 -1.87 -9.53
CA TYR A 88 -0.37 -2.65 -8.87
C TYR A 88 -0.43 -4.13 -9.26
N LYS A 89 -1.63 -4.73 -9.27
CA LYS A 89 -1.85 -6.13 -9.67
C LYS A 89 -1.52 -6.38 -11.15
N ASN A 90 -1.83 -5.41 -12.01
CA ASN A 90 -1.64 -5.50 -13.46
C ASN A 90 -0.22 -5.09 -13.92
N GLY A 91 0.65 -4.65 -13.00
CA GLY A 91 1.98 -4.11 -13.34
C GLY A 91 1.92 -2.80 -14.13
N LYS A 92 0.80 -2.07 -14.08
CA LYS A 92 0.65 -0.75 -14.71
C LYS A 92 1.13 0.32 -13.72
N PHE A 93 1.97 1.24 -14.18
CA PHE A 93 2.54 2.31 -13.35
C PHE A 93 1.92 3.65 -13.73
N THR A 94 0.87 4.05 -13.00
CA THR A 94 0.24 5.36 -13.20
C THR A 94 1.02 6.43 -12.45
N LYS A 95 1.56 7.41 -13.19
CA LYS A 95 2.18 8.62 -12.62
C LYS A 95 1.11 9.39 -11.84
N VAL A 96 1.36 9.63 -10.56
CA VAL A 96 0.59 10.59 -9.78
C VAL A 96 1.10 11.98 -10.15
N TYR A 97 0.21 12.85 -10.63
CA TYR A 97 0.49 14.28 -10.88
C TYR A 97 0.24 15.10 -9.62
#